data_AF-A0A1X0Q8W0-F1
#
_entry.id   AF-A0A1X0Q8W0-F1
#
_cell.length_a   1.000
_cell.length_b   1.000
_cell.length_c   1.000
_cell.angle_alpha   90.00
_cell.angle_beta   90.00
_cell.angle_gamma   90.00
#
_symmetry.space_group_name_H-M   'P 1'
#
loop_
_entity.id
_entity.type
_entity.pdbx_description
1 polymer ?
#
loop_
_entity_poly.entity_id
_entity_poly.type
_entity_poly.pdbx_seq_one_letter_code
_entity_poly.pdbx_strand_id
1 'polypeptide(L)' 'MTGAVYKQILAKNLRQLANEIDIVESFIFMHDKDPKYTLGVVKDWIDAKEIDILLLLSQNSDLNPIEYI' A
#
# COMPACT_ATOMS: atom_id res chain seq x y z
N MET A 1 2.96 -13.83 -5.79
CA MET A 1 3.43 -12.52 -6.29
C MET A 1 4.75 -12.18 -5.60
N THR A 2 5.76 -11.70 -6.32
CA THR A 2 7.04 -11.26 -5.73
C THR A 2 6.96 -9.78 -5.30
N GLY A 3 7.84 -9.34 -4.42
CA GLY A 3 7.92 -7.92 -4.04
C GLY A 3 8.20 -6.99 -5.22
N ALA A 4 8.97 -7.46 -6.21
CA ALA A 4 9.23 -6.69 -7.43
C ALA A 4 7.93 -6.48 -8.26
N VAL A 5 7.12 -7.52 -8.41
CA VAL A 5 5.81 -7.42 -9.10
C VAL A 5 4.86 -6.53 -8.31
N TYR A 6 4.82 -6.67 -6.98
CA TYR A 6 3.98 -5.82 -6.13
C TYR A 6 4.36 -4.34 -6.25
N LYS A 7 5.67 -4.01 -6.20
CA LYS A 7 6.17 -2.66 -6.43
C LYS A 7 5.72 -2.10 -7.78
N GLN A 8 5.75 -2.90 -8.86
CA GLN A 8 5.30 -2.44 -10.17
C GLN A 8 3.80 -2.10 -10.18
N ILE A 9 2.97 -2.90 -9.52
CA ILE A 9 1.53 -2.65 -9.39
C ILE A 9 1.29 -1.34 -8.63
N LEU A 10 1.96 -1.14 -7.48
CA LEU A 10 1.84 0.10 -6.71
C LEU A 10 2.32 1.32 -7.51
N ALA A 11 3.46 1.22 -8.17
CA ALA A 11 4.02 2.31 -8.96
C ALA A 11 3.13 2.72 -10.14
N LYS A 12 2.42 1.76 -10.74
CA LYS A 12 1.49 2.02 -11.84
C LYS A 12 0.18 2.62 -11.37
N ASN A 13 -0.41 2.07 -10.30
CA ASN A 13 -1.81 2.34 -9.99
C ASN A 13 -2.01 3.33 -8.83
N LEU A 14 -1.12 3.37 -7.82
CA LEU A 14 -1.44 4.01 -6.55
C LEU A 14 -1.73 5.52 -6.68
N ARG A 15 -0.83 6.27 -7.33
CA ARG A 15 -1.03 7.71 -7.55
C ARG A 15 -2.08 8.00 -8.62
N GLN A 16 -2.19 7.15 -9.63
CA GLN A 16 -3.21 7.29 -10.66
C GLN A 16 -4.61 7.19 -10.03
N LEU A 17 -4.84 6.17 -9.20
CA LEU A 17 -6.10 5.99 -8.49
C LEU A 17 -6.38 7.14 -7.53
N ALA A 18 -5.39 7.60 -6.77
CA ALA A 18 -5.55 8.76 -5.89
C ALA A 18 -6.03 10.01 -6.65
N ASN A 19 -5.48 10.25 -7.85
CA ASN A 19 -5.91 11.34 -8.71
C ASN A 19 -7.33 11.11 -9.28
N GLU A 20 -7.68 9.87 -9.66
CA GLU A 20 -8.99 9.53 -10.23
C GLU A 20 -10.14 9.67 -9.22
N ILE A 21 -9.84 9.53 -7.93
CA ILE A 21 -10.81 9.69 -6.83
C ILE A 21 -10.70 11.05 -6.12
N ASP A 22 -10.06 12.04 -6.76
CA ASP A 22 -9.93 13.42 -6.29
C ASP A 22 -9.30 13.55 -4.88
N ILE A 23 -8.31 12.72 -4.55
CA ILE A 23 -7.46 12.94 -3.38
C ILE A 23 -6.42 14.00 -3.75
N VAL A 24 -6.62 15.23 -3.26
CA VAL A 24 -5.89 16.42 -3.72
C VAL A 24 -4.63 16.76 -2.92
N GLU A 25 -4.59 16.42 -1.62
CA GLU A 25 -3.50 16.82 -0.72
C GLU A 25 -2.54 15.67 -0.40
N SER A 26 -3.03 14.63 0.27
CA SER A 26 -2.25 13.47 0.67
C SER A 26 -3.16 12.28 0.93
N PHE A 27 -2.60 11.07 0.88
CA PHE A 27 -3.29 9.86 1.30
C PHE A 27 -2.39 9.03 2.21
N ILE A 28 -3.05 8.27 3.07
CA ILE A 28 -2.41 7.21 3.84
C ILE A 28 -2.69 5.89 3.14
N PHE A 29 -1.64 5.19 2.73
CA PHE A 29 -1.73 3.90 2.10
C PHE A 29 -1.86 2.80 3.15
N MET A 30 -2.92 1.99 3.07
CA MET A 30 -3.13 0.83 3.93
C MET A 30 -2.89 -0.46 3.14
N HIS A 31 -2.11 -1.38 3.69
CA HIS A 31 -1.94 -2.72 3.12
C HIS A 31 -1.73 -3.78 4.22
N ASP A 32 -2.01 -5.04 3.89
CA ASP A 32 -1.74 -6.17 4.77
C ASP A 32 -0.21 -6.34 4.99
N LYS A 33 0.18 -6.67 6.22
CA LYS A 33 1.55 -7.05 6.61
C LYS A 33 1.92 -8.46 6.16
N ASP A 34 1.55 -8.84 4.95
CA ASP A 34 1.90 -10.16 4.47
C ASP A 34 3.44 -10.21 4.30
N PRO A 35 4.14 -11.12 4.99
CA PRO A 35 5.60 -11.19 4.95
C PRO A 35 6.14 -11.38 3.52
N LYS A 36 5.32 -11.83 2.57
CA LYS A 36 5.70 -11.93 1.15
C LYS A 36 5.79 -10.56 0.45
N TYR A 37 5.21 -9.50 1.00
CA TYR A 37 5.21 -8.12 0.46
C TYR A 37 6.05 -7.16 1.30
N THR A 38 6.35 -7.50 2.55
CA THR A 38 7.35 -6.83 3.42
C THR A 38 8.80 -7.11 2.96
N LEU A 39 9.00 -7.29 1.66
CA LEU A 39 10.32 -7.42 1.06
C LEU A 39 10.95 -6.03 0.99
N GLY A 40 12.23 -5.92 1.36
CA GLY A 40 12.96 -4.63 1.42
C GLY A 40 12.73 -3.75 0.18
N VAL A 41 12.65 -4.35 -1.02
CA VAL A 41 12.37 -3.65 -2.29
C VAL A 41 11.09 -2.80 -2.28
N VAL A 42 10.02 -3.26 -1.63
CA VAL A 42 8.75 -2.51 -1.55
C VAL A 42 8.86 -1.43 -0.48
N LYS A 43 9.43 -1.77 0.68
CA LYS A 43 9.65 -0.82 1.77
C LYS A 43 10.51 0.35 1.31
N ASP A 44 11.66 0.08 0.71
CA ASP A 44 12.59 1.09 0.20
C ASP A 44 11.93 1.97 -0.86
N TRP A 45 11.05 1.39 -1.69
CA TRP A 45 10.31 2.15 -2.68
C TRP A 45 9.24 3.06 -2.06
N ILE A 46 8.52 2.59 -1.04
CA ILE A 46 7.54 3.42 -0.31
C ILE A 46 8.27 4.57 0.39
N ASP A 47 9.34 4.28 1.13
CA ASP A 47 10.16 5.29 1.81
C ASP A 47 10.68 6.34 0.82
N ALA A 48 11.19 5.91 -0.34
CA ALA A 48 11.69 6.80 -1.40
C ALA A 48 10.59 7.60 -2.13
N LYS A 49 9.32 7.19 -2.01
CA LYS A 49 8.17 7.89 -2.60
C LYS A 49 7.43 8.77 -1.61
N GLU A 50 7.90 8.80 -0.36
CA GLU A 50 7.31 9.58 0.73
C GLU A 50 5.82 9.28 0.87
N ILE A 51 5.45 8.00 0.76
CA ILE A 51 4.07 7.55 0.92
C ILE A 51 3.84 7.20 2.38
N ASP A 52 2.90 7.87 3.03
CA ASP A 52 2.49 7.53 4.39
C ASP A 52 1.79 6.17 4.40
N ILE A 53 2.22 5.28 5.31
CA ILE A 53 1.61 3.95 5.47
C ILE A 53 0.83 3.87 6.79
N LEU A 54 -0.41 3.38 6.74
CA LEU A 54 -1.08 2.85 7.92
C LEU A 54 -0.77 1.37 8.09
N LEU A 55 -0.10 1.05 9.19
CA LEU A 55 0.41 -0.28 9.45
C LEU A 55 -0.65 -1.14 10.16
N LEU A 56 -1.32 -2.06 9.44
CA LEU A 56 -2.31 -2.94 10.05
C LEU A 56 -1.63 -4.03 10.91
N LEU A 57 -2.06 -4.22 12.15
CA LEU A 57 -1.62 -5.38 12.93
C LEU A 57 -2.25 -6.63 12.31
N SER A 58 -1.50 -7.71 12.12
CA SER A 58 -2.01 -8.96 11.54
C SER A 58 -3.20 -9.57 12.31
N GLN A 59 -3.37 -9.17 13.58
CA GLN A 59 -4.51 -9.56 14.42
C GLN A 59 -5.78 -8.77 14.13
N ASN A 60 -5.70 -7.69 13.35
CA ASN A 60 -6.78 -6.76 13.05
C ASN A 60 -7.30 -6.93 11.62
N SER A 61 -7.38 -8.17 11.10
CA SER A 61 -7.96 -8.43 9.76
C SER A 61 -9.37 -7.85 9.65
N ASP A 62 -10.14 -7.90 10.73
CA ASP A 62 -11.48 -7.30 10.85
C ASP A 62 -11.50 -5.77 10.82
N LEU A 63 -10.34 -5.11 10.88
CA LEU A 63 -10.23 -3.66 10.73
C LEU A 63 -9.84 -3.23 9.32
N ASN A 64 -9.57 -4.19 8.42
CA ASN A 64 -9.31 -3.89 7.03
C ASN A 64 -10.64 -3.64 6.30
N PRO A 65 -10.97 -2.40 5.90
CA PRO A 65 -12.28 -2.10 5.35
C PRO A 65 -12.60 -2.87 4.05
N ILE A 66 -11.58 -3.35 3.32
CA ILE A 66 -11.75 -4.11 2.08
C ILE A 66 -12.35 -5.52 2.31
N GLU A 67 -12.26 -6.07 3.51
CA GLU A 67 -12.80 -7.40 3.84
C GLU A 67 -14.34 -7.39 3.91
N TYR A 68 -14.96 -6.21 3.92
CA TYR A 68 -16.42 -6.01 4.04
C TYR A 68 -17.05 -5.31 2.83
N ILE A 69 -16.34 -5.25 1.70
CA ILE A 69 -16.82 -4.65 0.43
C ILE A 69 -17.54 -5.69 -0.44
#